data_AF-A0A1B9JSC7-F1
#
_entry.id   AF-A0A1B9JSC7-F1
#
_cell.length_a   1.000
_cell.length_b   1.000
_cell.length_c   1.000
_cell.angle_alpha   90.00
_cell.angle_beta   90.00
_cell.angle_gamma   90.00
#
_symmetry.space_group_name_H-M   'P 1'
#
loop_
_entity.id
_entity.type
_entity.pdbx_description
1 polymer ?
#
loop_
_entity_poly.entity_id
_entity_poly.type
_entity_poly.pdbx_seq_one_letter_code
_entity_poly.pdbx_strand_id
1 'polypeptide(L)' 'MIRNVIAVMVVSSVLMGCSPTVRVQAPNEPININLNVKIDHEINIKVDKALDNVINKSGLY' A
#
# COMPACT_ATOMS: atom_id res chain seq x y z
N MET A 1 -9.38 27.51 -52.41
CA MET A 1 -10.12 27.69 -51.13
C MET A 1 -10.72 26.37 -50.64
N ILE A 2 -11.49 25.65 -51.47
CA ILE A 2 -12.13 24.35 -51.13
C ILE A 2 -11.14 23.27 -50.64
N ARG A 3 -9.95 23.16 -51.23
CA ARG A 3 -8.93 22.16 -50.84
C ARG A 3 -8.47 22.30 -49.37
N ASN A 4 -8.35 23.53 -48.87
CA ASN A 4 -7.95 23.76 -47.48
C ASN A 4 -9.10 23.50 -46.50
N VAL A 5 -10.35 23.76 -46.91
CA VAL A 5 -11.54 23.48 -46.09
C VAL A 5 -11.69 21.97 -45.87
N ILE A 6 -11.47 21.16 -46.91
CA ILE A 6 -11.52 19.70 -46.82
C ILE A 6 -10.41 19.18 -45.88
N ALA A 7 -9.19 19.72 -45.98
CA ALA A 7 -8.08 19.30 -45.12
C ALA A 7 -8.36 19.58 -43.63
N VAL A 8 -8.94 20.74 -43.31
CA VAL A 8 -9.28 21.12 -41.92
C VAL A 8 -10.40 20.23 -41.36
N MET A 9 -11.39 19.88 -42.17
CA MET A 9 -12.51 19.03 -41.75
C MET A 9 -12.08 17.58 -41.45
N VAL A 10 -11.12 17.05 -42.21
CA VAL A 10 -10.55 15.71 -41.98
C VAL A 10 -9.73 15.68 -40.69
N VAL A 11 -8.89 16.68 -40.45
CA VAL A 11 -8.06 16.76 -39.23
C VAL A 11 -8.91 16.89 -37.97
N SER A 12 -10.01 17.67 -38.02
CA SER A 12 -10.92 17.80 -36.88
C SER A 12 -11.63 16.50 -36.51
N SER A 13 -11.93 15.64 -37.48
CA SER A 13 -12.62 14.36 -37.23
C SER A 13 -11.70 13.33 -36.56
N VAL A 14 -10.40 13.35 -36.86
CA VAL A 14 -9.42 12.44 -36.26
C VAL A 14 -9.20 12.76 -34.77
N LEU A 15 -9.26 14.03 -34.39
CA LEU A 15 -9.08 14.47 -33.00
C LEU A 15 -10.27 14.12 -32.10
N MET A 16 -11.48 13.95 -32.66
CA MET A 16 -12.67 13.59 -31.89
C MET A 16 -12.75 12.10 -31.50
N GLY A 17 -11.93 11.23 -32.10
CA GLY A 17 -11.93 9.79 -31.81
C GLY A 17 -11.15 9.36 -30.57
N CYS A 18 -10.40 10.26 -29.94
CA CYS A 18 -9.53 9.90 -28.82
C CYS A 18 -10.28 9.99 -27.48
N SER A 19 -11.11 8.99 -27.19
CA SER A 19 -11.67 8.80 -25.84
C SER A 19 -10.84 7.75 -25.11
N PRO A 20 -9.86 8.13 -24.28
CA PRO A 20 -9.11 7.17 -23.48
C PRO A 20 -10.04 6.58 -22.42
N THR A 21 -10.63 5.42 -22.71
CA THR A 21 -11.42 4.68 -21.73
C THR A 21 -10.48 4.12 -20.67
N VAL A 22 -10.42 4.77 -19.52
CA VAL A 22 -9.67 4.27 -18.35
C VAL A 22 -10.44 3.08 -17.79
N ARG A 23 -9.91 1.88 -17.99
CA ARG A 23 -10.46 0.66 -17.37
C ARG A 23 -9.73 0.40 -16.08
N VAL A 24 -10.44 0.54 -14.96
CA VAL A 24 -9.96 0.08 -13.65
C VAL A 24 -10.18 -1.42 -13.60
N GLN A 25 -9.18 -2.19 -14.02
CA GLN A 25 -9.16 -3.63 -13.82
C GLN A 25 -8.48 -3.90 -12.48
N ALA A 26 -9.19 -4.56 -11.56
CA ALA A 26 -8.55 -5.14 -10.40
C ALA A 26 -7.56 -6.22 -10.88
N PRO A 27 -6.33 -6.29 -10.33
CA PRO A 27 -5.38 -7.33 -10.69
C PRO A 27 -6.01 -8.71 -10.48
N ASN A 28 -5.99 -9.55 -11.52
CA ASN A 28 -6.52 -10.93 -11.44
C ASN A 28 -5.64 -11.83 -10.56
N GLU A 29 -4.39 -11.41 -10.33
CA GLU A 29 -3.41 -12.15 -9.56
C GLU A 29 -3.27 -11.53 -8.15
N PRO A 30 -3.15 -12.38 -7.11
CA PRO A 30 -2.98 -11.91 -5.74
C PRO A 30 -1.68 -11.11 -5.59
N ILE A 31 -1.77 -9.95 -4.95
CA ILE A 31 -0.62 -9.08 -4.66
C ILE A 31 0.24 -9.78 -3.60
N ASN A 32 1.43 -10.24 -4.01
CA ASN A 32 2.36 -10.89 -3.09
C ASN A 32 3.18 -9.83 -2.32
N ILE A 33 2.79 -9.57 -1.08
CA ILE A 33 3.39 -8.56 -0.23
C ILE A 33 4.47 -9.23 0.62
N ASN A 34 5.71 -9.24 0.11
CA ASN A 34 6.86 -9.77 0.82
C ASN A 34 7.46 -8.69 1.73
N LEU A 35 7.13 -8.74 3.01
CA LEU A 35 7.60 -7.78 4.01
C LEU A 35 8.55 -8.47 4.98
N ASN A 36 9.77 -7.95 5.09
CA ASN A 36 10.72 -8.37 6.12
C ASN A 36 10.55 -7.50 7.37
N VAL A 37 9.64 -7.90 8.26
CA VAL A 37 9.39 -7.18 9.54
C VAL A 37 10.27 -7.79 10.63
N LYS A 38 11.18 -6.98 11.21
CA LYS A 38 11.91 -7.34 12.43
C LYS A 38 11.13 -6.80 13.63
N ILE A 39 10.57 -7.71 14.42
CA ILE A 39 9.79 -7.35 15.62
C ILE A 39 10.73 -7.47 16.81
N ASP A 40 11.34 -6.34 17.20
CA ASP A 40 12.14 -6.25 18.42
C ASP A 40 11.21 -5.85 19.58
N HIS A 41 10.92 -6.79 20.49
CA HIS A 41 10.10 -6.54 21.68
C HIS A 41 10.90 -6.84 22.95
N GLU A 42 11.39 -5.81 23.63
CA GLU A 42 12.10 -5.95 24.90
C GLU A 42 11.11 -5.85 26.07
N ILE A 43 10.81 -7.00 26.70
CA ILE A 43 9.99 -7.02 27.92
C ILE A 43 10.89 -6.66 29.11
N ASN A 44 10.94 -5.37 29.44
CA ASN A 44 11.57 -4.91 30.69
C ASN A 44 10.61 -5.16 31.86
N ILE A 45 10.71 -6.35 32.49
CA ILE A 45 10.00 -6.63 33.75
C ILE A 45 10.73 -5.91 34.89
N LYS A 46 10.34 -4.66 35.16
CA LYS A 46 10.74 -3.97 36.39
C LYS A 46 9.92 -4.57 37.54
N VAL A 47 10.53 -5.49 38.29
CA VAL A 47 9.91 -6.06 39.48
C VAL A 47 9.80 -4.96 40.54
N ASP A 48 8.56 -4.63 40.91
CA ASP A 48 8.28 -3.67 41.97
C ASP A 48 8.67 -4.28 43.32
N LYS A 49 9.19 -3.47 44.25
CA LYS A 49 9.74 -3.94 45.54
C LYS A 49 8.71 -4.70 46.40
N ALA A 50 7.42 -4.51 46.11
CA ALA A 50 6.35 -5.27 46.75
C ALA A 50 6.33 -6.76 46.33
N LEU A 51 6.79 -7.08 45.12
CA LEU A 51 6.82 -8.44 44.58
C LEU A 51 8.07 -9.22 45.03
N ASP A 52 9.17 -8.53 45.41
CA ASP A 52 10.36 -9.17 45.99
C ASP A 52 10.02 -9.99 47.24
N ASN A 53 9.10 -9.51 48.07
CA ASN A 53 8.66 -10.21 49.27
C ASN A 53 7.92 -11.52 48.96
N VAL A 54 7.26 -11.61 47.80
CA VAL A 54 6.57 -12.82 47.35
C VAL A 54 7.57 -13.78 46.71
N ILE A 55 8.47 -13.26 45.86
CA ILE A 55 9.50 -14.05 45.17
C ILE A 55 10.46 -14.71 46.17
N ASN A 56 10.92 -13.97 47.20
CA ASN A 56 11.78 -14.51 48.27
C ASN A 56 11.07 -15.58 49.12
N LYS A 57 9.74 -15.50 49.29
CA LYS A 57 8.97 -16.51 50.03
C LYS A 57 8.72 -17.79 49.21
N SER A 58 8.69 -17.67 47.88
CA SER A 58 8.41 -18.78 46.98
C SER A 58 9.62 -19.67 46.65
N GLY A 59 10.78 -19.48 47.30
CA GLY A 59 11.93 -20.39 47.19
C GLY A 59 12.52 -20.47 45.78
N LEU A 60 12.35 -19.45 44.96
CA LEU A 60 13.08 -19.28 43.71
C LEU A 60 14.42 -18.59 44.03
N TYR A 61 15.27 -19.27 44.80
CA TYR A 61 16.74 -19.27 44.89
C TYR A 61 17.15 -20.14 46.10
#